data_AF-A0A1L9B8Z8-F1
#
_entry.id   AF-A0A1L9B8Z8-F1
#
_cell.length_a   1.000
_cell.length_b   1.000
_cell.length_c   1.000
_cell.angle_alpha   90.00
_cell.angle_beta   90.00
_cell.angle_gamma   90.00
#
_symmetry.space_group_name_H-M   'P 1'
#
loop_
_entity.id
_entity.type
_entity.pdbx_description
1 polymer ?
#
loop_
_entity_poly.entity_id
_entity_poly.type
_entity_poly.pdbx_seq_one_letter_code
_entity_poly.pdbx_strand_id
1 'polypeptide(L)'
;MKEVYLVAIESAVPVAPELLLTSFEAEEMAFVLAPDGQGFTLEAEETRVEVVFESRPTPREWTNDLFSGSEPALEALGRARAFYRLAFETGSAQPTVPVFVALMCARVLLTHSTGVLVDITSSKVHEPDDVAEITELDFDIRDHVNLHAVEVIEGETPLWVHSHGMAKFGARDLEIFHLGEQDLLPAEAFLHELCTDLAFGQGPPLRTQMGTSEGQPFMLVPSDEARTNLLGVPLDAFEGHEGLYLTVVSPQGRHNTAELLRPFRERFLQEPTERTASMHEESQSLLPAFKARFLRRGLMEPLTFLVRAPFETHPDGGDATEQLWLEVLSWDDATIVGRLVDGAVHTTEWRKGAHVEVPEADVNALALSREGRTLEDEEVRTLLQAERPS
;
A
#
# COMPACT_ATOMS: atom_id res chain seq x y z
N MET A 1 -23.89 -7.23 5.69
CA MET A 1 -23.03 -6.04 5.64
C MET A 1 -22.04 -6.07 6.79
N LYS A 2 -20.75 -5.99 6.51
CA LYS A 2 -19.68 -6.03 7.52
C LYS A 2 -19.28 -4.58 7.83
N GLU A 3 -19.15 -4.26 9.10
CA GLU A 3 -18.53 -2.99 9.50
C GLU A 3 -17.04 -3.03 9.19
N VAL A 4 -16.54 -1.98 8.53
CA VAL A 4 -15.15 -1.89 8.08
C VAL A 4 -14.45 -0.68 8.69
N TYR A 5 -15.07 0.49 8.60
CA TYR A 5 -14.47 1.75 9.01
C TYR A 5 -15.29 2.44 10.08
N LEU A 6 -14.62 3.21 10.93
CA LEU A 6 -15.25 4.20 11.79
C LEU A 6 -14.64 5.57 11.53
N VAL A 7 -15.49 6.59 11.41
CA VAL A 7 -15.02 7.98 11.56
C VAL A 7 -15.29 8.40 12.99
N ALA A 8 -14.24 8.46 13.81
CA ALA A 8 -14.30 8.84 15.21
C ALA A 8 -14.17 10.36 15.32
N ILE A 9 -15.19 11.04 15.82
CA ILE A 9 -15.25 12.51 15.84
C ILE A 9 -15.30 13.05 17.27
N GLU A 10 -14.73 14.23 17.50
CA GLU A 10 -14.75 14.88 18.83
C GLU A 10 -16.11 15.52 19.16
N SER A 11 -17.00 15.68 18.16
CA SER A 11 -18.37 16.15 18.34
C SER A 11 -19.30 15.02 18.79
N ALA A 12 -20.26 15.32 19.68
CA ALA A 12 -21.32 14.37 20.03
C ALA A 12 -22.55 14.45 19.10
N VAL A 13 -22.52 15.37 18.13
CA VAL A 13 -23.61 15.71 17.20
C VAL A 13 -23.16 15.39 15.77
N PRO A 14 -24.04 14.80 14.92
CA PRO A 14 -23.69 14.51 13.54
C PRO A 14 -23.52 15.79 12.71
N VAL A 15 -22.82 15.67 11.58
CA VAL A 15 -22.65 16.71 10.57
C VAL A 15 -24.03 16.96 9.96
N ALA A 16 -24.32 18.23 9.68
CA ALA A 16 -25.59 18.63 9.10
C ALA A 16 -25.80 17.95 7.73
N PRO A 17 -26.95 17.28 7.49
CA PRO A 17 -27.21 16.57 6.24
C PRO A 17 -27.08 17.44 4.98
N GLU A 18 -27.35 18.74 5.08
CA GLU A 18 -27.26 19.67 3.95
C GLU A 18 -25.80 19.88 3.49
N LEU A 19 -24.84 19.85 4.42
CA LEU A 19 -23.41 19.92 4.11
C LEU A 19 -22.95 18.63 3.42
N LEU A 20 -23.40 17.48 3.95
CA LEU A 20 -23.07 16.17 3.38
C LEU A 20 -23.64 16.00 1.98
N LEU A 21 -24.91 16.37 1.76
CA LEU A 21 -25.55 16.31 0.45
C LEU A 21 -24.75 17.08 -0.60
N THR A 22 -24.37 18.33 -0.29
CA THR A 22 -23.60 19.18 -1.21
C THR A 22 -22.24 18.58 -1.54
N SER A 23 -21.54 18.03 -0.55
CA SER A 23 -20.23 17.40 -0.75
C SER A 23 -20.34 16.10 -1.57
N PHE A 24 -21.30 15.22 -1.27
CA PHE A 24 -21.45 13.97 -1.99
C PHE A 24 -21.96 14.14 -3.42
N GLU A 25 -22.78 15.15 -3.69
CA GLU A 25 -23.14 15.52 -5.06
C GLU A 25 -21.92 15.95 -5.89
N ALA A 26 -20.94 16.63 -5.27
CA ALA A 26 -19.69 17.01 -5.94
C ALA A 26 -18.78 15.81 -6.24
N GLU A 27 -18.87 14.75 -5.45
CA GLU A 27 -18.17 13.47 -5.63
C GLU A 27 -18.94 12.48 -6.52
N GLU A 28 -20.02 12.92 -7.18
CA GLU A 28 -20.89 12.08 -8.02
C GLU A 28 -21.51 10.88 -7.30
N MET A 29 -21.68 10.95 -5.97
CA MET A 29 -22.26 9.89 -5.14
C MET A 29 -23.71 10.21 -4.77
N ALA A 30 -24.61 9.22 -4.90
CA ALA A 30 -25.99 9.38 -4.50
C ALA A 30 -26.13 9.25 -2.97
N PHE A 31 -26.52 10.35 -2.32
CA PHE A 31 -26.72 10.42 -0.88
C PHE A 31 -28.20 10.25 -0.51
N VAL A 32 -28.50 9.27 0.34
CA VAL A 32 -29.86 9.00 0.84
C VAL A 32 -29.87 9.01 2.36
N LEU A 33 -30.47 10.04 2.95
CA LEU A 33 -30.62 10.14 4.41
C LEU A 33 -31.58 9.06 4.93
N ALA A 34 -31.22 8.43 6.04
CA ALA A 34 -32.09 7.47 6.71
C ALA A 34 -33.35 8.16 7.28
N PRO A 35 -34.54 7.51 7.26
CA PRO A 35 -35.78 8.13 7.75
C PRO A 35 -35.77 8.52 9.23
N ASP A 36 -34.95 7.85 10.03
CA ASP A 36 -34.78 8.12 11.46
C ASP A 36 -33.75 9.23 11.75
N GLY A 37 -33.05 9.72 10.70
CA GLY A 37 -32.00 10.72 10.80
C GLY A 37 -30.73 10.25 11.52
N GLN A 38 -30.59 8.95 11.81
CA GLN A 38 -29.44 8.38 12.53
C GLN A 38 -28.35 7.85 11.60
N GLY A 39 -28.46 8.10 10.30
CA GLY A 39 -27.51 7.61 9.32
C GLY A 39 -27.87 8.00 7.91
N PHE A 40 -27.14 7.46 6.95
CA PHE A 40 -27.38 7.63 5.53
C PHE A 40 -26.82 6.45 4.75
N THR A 41 -27.22 6.34 3.49
CA THR A 41 -26.63 5.42 2.53
C THR A 41 -25.96 6.25 1.44
N LEU A 42 -24.78 5.81 0.99
CA LEU A 42 -24.15 6.25 -0.24
C LEU A 42 -24.26 5.16 -1.29
N GLU A 43 -24.65 5.54 -2.50
CA GLU A 43 -24.66 4.67 -3.67
C GLU A 43 -23.74 5.28 -4.74
N ALA A 44 -22.76 4.50 -5.18
CA ALA A 44 -21.85 4.84 -6.25
C ALA A 44 -21.58 3.57 -7.08
N GLU A 45 -21.79 3.65 -8.39
CA GLU A 45 -21.76 2.49 -9.29
C GLU A 45 -22.68 1.34 -8.82
N GLU A 46 -22.14 0.14 -8.65
CA GLU A 46 -22.83 -1.04 -8.11
C GLU A 46 -22.64 -1.18 -6.58
N THR A 47 -22.07 -0.16 -5.94
CA THR A 47 -21.70 -0.22 -4.53
C THR A 47 -22.65 0.59 -3.65
N ARG A 48 -22.93 0.02 -2.48
CA ARG A 48 -23.70 0.66 -1.42
C ARG A 48 -22.91 0.66 -0.11
N VAL A 49 -22.70 1.84 0.46
CA VAL A 49 -22.11 2.02 1.80
C VAL A 49 -23.20 2.50 2.75
N GLU A 50 -23.42 1.76 3.83
CA GLU A 50 -24.31 2.14 4.91
C GLU A 50 -23.52 2.85 6.00
N VAL A 51 -23.99 4.03 6.40
CA VAL A 51 -23.38 4.85 7.44
C VAL A 51 -24.37 5.05 8.57
N VAL A 52 -23.98 4.67 9.79
CA VAL A 52 -24.79 4.87 11.01
C VAL A 52 -24.02 5.74 11.99
N PHE A 53 -24.66 6.79 12.48
CA PHE A 53 -24.10 7.67 13.50
C PHE A 53 -24.46 7.18 14.91
N GLU A 54 -23.45 7.06 15.78
CA GLU A 54 -23.62 6.69 17.18
C GLU A 54 -22.91 7.69 18.09
N SER A 55 -23.67 8.36 18.96
CA SER A 55 -23.12 9.26 19.98
C SER A 55 -22.70 8.46 21.22
N ARG A 56 -21.42 8.09 21.27
CA ARG A 56 -20.80 7.43 22.41
C ARG A 56 -19.31 7.80 22.50
N PRO A 57 -18.74 7.88 23.71
CA PRO A 57 -17.30 8.06 23.86
C PRO A 57 -16.53 6.79 23.42
N THR A 58 -15.24 6.95 23.19
CA THR A 58 -14.33 5.84 22.92
C THR A 58 -14.41 4.77 24.03
N PRO A 59 -14.52 3.48 23.67
CA PRO A 59 -14.55 2.39 24.65
C PRO A 59 -13.29 2.39 25.51
N ARG A 60 -13.41 2.02 26.79
CA ARG A 60 -12.26 2.04 27.73
C ARG A 60 -11.26 0.93 27.46
N GLU A 61 -11.73 -0.14 26.84
CA GLU A 61 -10.96 -1.27 26.37
C GLU A 61 -10.12 -0.94 25.13
N TRP A 62 -10.36 0.19 24.47
CA TRP A 62 -9.54 0.63 23.34
C TRP A 62 -8.29 1.32 23.83
N THR A 63 -7.24 0.53 24.02
CA THR A 63 -5.92 0.98 24.41
C THR A 63 -5.04 1.23 23.19
N ASN A 64 -4.02 2.09 23.34
CA ASN A 64 -3.18 2.54 22.22
C ASN A 64 -2.40 1.40 21.55
N ASP A 65 -2.18 0.28 22.23
CA ASP A 65 -1.51 -0.92 21.71
C ASP A 65 -2.41 -1.78 20.80
N LEU A 66 -3.73 -1.54 20.79
CA LEU A 66 -4.64 -2.26 19.89
C LEU A 66 -4.59 -1.74 18.46
N PHE A 67 -4.13 -0.51 18.26
CA PHE A 67 -4.14 0.14 16.97
C PHE A 67 -2.75 0.61 16.56
N SER A 68 -2.44 0.50 15.27
CA SER A 68 -1.29 1.18 14.69
C SER A 68 -1.73 2.53 14.11
N GLY A 69 -1.04 3.60 14.48
CA GLY A 69 -1.27 4.96 13.99
C GLY A 69 -0.27 5.91 14.65
N SER A 70 -0.22 7.16 14.18
CA SER A 70 0.61 8.19 14.80
C SER A 70 0.14 8.49 16.23
N GLU A 71 1.04 8.98 17.09
CA GLU A 71 0.66 9.41 18.45
C GLU A 71 -0.47 10.46 18.43
N PRO A 72 -0.44 11.51 17.56
CA PRO A 72 -1.56 12.44 17.39
C PRO A 72 -2.89 11.77 17.03
N ALA A 73 -2.87 10.77 16.12
CA ALA A 73 -4.06 10.06 15.69
C ALA A 73 -4.68 9.24 16.83
N LEU A 74 -3.85 8.53 17.60
CA LEU A 74 -4.29 7.73 18.75
C LEU A 74 -4.84 8.62 19.88
N GLU A 75 -4.21 9.76 20.13
CA GLU A 75 -4.74 10.74 21.09
C GLU A 75 -6.08 11.32 20.65
N ALA A 76 -6.25 11.62 19.36
CA ALA A 76 -7.52 12.10 18.80
C ALA A 76 -8.63 11.04 18.91
N LEU A 77 -8.31 9.77 18.65
CA LEU A 77 -9.22 8.65 18.89
C LEU A 77 -9.65 8.60 20.37
N GLY A 78 -8.74 8.82 21.31
CA GLY A 78 -9.05 8.89 22.74
C GLY A 78 -10.00 10.04 23.15
N ARG A 79 -10.10 11.09 22.32
CA ARG A 79 -11.00 12.24 22.55
C ARG A 79 -12.36 12.11 21.86
N ALA A 80 -12.57 11.09 21.04
CA ALA A 80 -13.80 10.92 20.27
C ALA A 80 -15.04 10.78 21.19
N ARG A 81 -16.13 11.41 20.75
CA ARG A 81 -17.42 11.46 21.44
C ARG A 81 -18.57 10.86 20.64
N ALA A 82 -18.33 10.57 19.37
CA ALA A 82 -19.25 9.87 18.50
C ALA A 82 -18.49 9.17 17.37
N PHE A 83 -19.19 8.25 16.70
CA PHE A 83 -18.66 7.47 15.59
C PHE A 83 -19.65 7.44 14.44
N TYR A 84 -19.15 7.59 13.22
CA TYR A 84 -19.86 7.10 12.03
C TYR A 84 -19.36 5.69 11.73
N ARG A 85 -20.27 4.72 11.72
CA ARG A 85 -20.02 3.32 11.43
C ARG A 85 -20.26 3.09 9.95
N LEU A 86 -19.22 2.78 9.19
CA LEU A 86 -19.28 2.56 7.75
C LEU A 86 -19.23 1.05 7.48
N ALA A 87 -20.28 0.56 6.84
CA ALA A 87 -20.43 -0.85 6.49
C ALA A 87 -20.75 -1.01 5.01
N PHE A 88 -20.21 -2.06 4.40
CA PHE A 88 -20.51 -2.42 3.01
C PHE A 88 -20.37 -3.94 2.81
N GLU A 89 -20.73 -4.41 1.63
CA GLU A 89 -20.50 -5.79 1.19
C GLU A 89 -19.56 -5.81 0.00
N THR A 90 -18.72 -6.83 -0.05
CA THR A 90 -17.82 -7.10 -1.17
C THR A 90 -18.50 -8.10 -2.09
N GLY A 91 -19.10 -7.58 -3.17
CA GLY A 91 -19.78 -8.38 -4.19
C GLY A 91 -19.67 -7.81 -5.61
N SER A 92 -19.01 -6.68 -5.77
CA SER A 92 -18.74 -6.03 -7.07
C SER A 92 -17.70 -6.81 -7.88
N ALA A 93 -17.65 -6.55 -9.19
CA ALA A 93 -16.64 -7.12 -10.08
C ALA A 93 -15.20 -6.75 -9.66
N GLN A 94 -15.01 -5.60 -9.00
CA GLN A 94 -13.73 -5.15 -8.47
C GLN A 94 -13.85 -4.90 -6.94
N PRO A 95 -13.18 -5.70 -6.09
CA PRO A 95 -13.37 -5.64 -4.64
C PRO A 95 -12.85 -4.37 -3.96
N THR A 96 -11.98 -3.59 -4.63
CA THR A 96 -11.46 -2.31 -4.11
C THR A 96 -12.46 -1.17 -4.18
N VAL A 97 -13.46 -1.23 -5.07
CA VAL A 97 -14.42 -0.13 -5.28
C VAL A 97 -15.19 0.23 -4.01
N PRO A 98 -15.77 -0.74 -3.25
CA PRO A 98 -16.43 -0.41 -1.98
C PRO A 98 -15.54 0.16 -0.91
N VAL A 99 -14.29 -0.25 -0.87
CA VAL A 99 -13.30 0.32 0.04
C VAL A 99 -13.06 1.78 -0.30
N PHE A 100 -12.88 2.10 -1.59
CA PHE A 100 -12.66 3.48 -2.02
C PHE A 100 -13.88 4.39 -1.77
N VAL A 101 -15.10 3.92 -2.07
CA VAL A 101 -16.34 4.68 -1.78
C VAL A 101 -16.46 4.97 -0.27
N ALA A 102 -16.12 3.99 0.58
CA ALA A 102 -16.14 4.18 2.03
C ALA A 102 -15.05 5.17 2.51
N LEU A 103 -13.86 5.15 1.91
CA LEU A 103 -12.79 6.10 2.22
C LEU A 103 -13.12 7.54 1.77
N MET A 104 -13.73 7.70 0.60
CA MET A 104 -14.28 8.98 0.15
C MET A 104 -15.36 9.49 1.11
N CYS A 105 -16.23 8.61 1.59
CA CYS A 105 -17.18 8.95 2.65
C CYS A 105 -16.48 9.44 3.92
N ALA A 106 -15.44 8.73 4.36
CA ALA A 106 -14.67 9.11 5.53
C ALA A 106 -14.00 10.48 5.35
N ARG A 107 -13.41 10.73 4.19
CA ARG A 107 -12.79 12.01 3.82
C ARG A 107 -13.78 13.17 3.89
N VAL A 108 -14.97 13.01 3.30
CA VAL A 108 -16.02 14.04 3.34
C VAL A 108 -16.44 14.32 4.78
N LEU A 109 -16.62 13.28 5.60
CA LEU A 109 -16.96 13.45 7.02
C LEU A 109 -15.86 14.19 7.79
N LEU A 110 -14.59 13.86 7.58
CA LEU A 110 -13.44 14.50 8.21
C LEU A 110 -13.19 15.94 7.71
N THR A 111 -13.67 16.29 6.52
CA THR A 111 -13.66 17.69 6.05
C THR A 111 -14.60 18.58 6.88
N HIS A 112 -15.67 18.00 7.41
CA HIS A 112 -16.70 18.73 8.19
C HIS A 112 -16.60 18.49 9.70
N SER A 113 -15.63 17.70 10.17
CA SER A 113 -15.51 17.37 11.58
C SER A 113 -14.06 17.05 11.98
N THR A 114 -13.68 17.47 13.19
CA THR A 114 -12.40 17.06 13.78
C THR A 114 -12.51 15.62 14.28
N GLY A 115 -11.61 14.77 13.79
CA GLY A 115 -11.65 13.34 14.09
C GLY A 115 -10.54 12.57 13.38
N VAL A 116 -10.66 11.25 13.41
CA VAL A 116 -9.77 10.30 12.75
C VAL A 116 -10.59 9.18 12.10
N LEU A 117 -10.01 8.53 11.11
CA LEU A 117 -10.54 7.29 10.54
C LEU A 117 -9.92 6.09 11.28
N VAL A 118 -10.73 5.14 11.69
CA VAL A 118 -10.29 3.85 12.22
C VAL A 118 -10.66 2.77 11.21
N ASP A 119 -9.66 2.07 10.67
CA ASP A 119 -9.85 0.83 9.94
C ASP A 119 -9.91 -0.32 10.94
N ILE A 120 -11.11 -0.84 11.20
CA ILE A 120 -11.32 -1.91 12.18
C ILE A 120 -10.73 -3.23 11.68
N THR A 121 -10.64 -3.41 10.36
CA THR A 121 -10.21 -4.68 9.78
C THR A 121 -8.71 -4.90 9.86
N SER A 122 -7.92 -3.82 9.83
CA SER A 122 -6.46 -3.84 9.98
C SER A 122 -5.96 -3.19 11.27
N SER A 123 -6.87 -2.76 12.14
CA SER A 123 -6.59 -1.99 13.36
C SER A 123 -5.70 -0.77 13.11
N LYS A 124 -5.99 -0.01 12.05
CA LYS A 124 -5.25 1.23 11.73
C LYS A 124 -6.03 2.48 12.13
N VAL A 125 -5.32 3.53 12.55
CA VAL A 125 -5.88 4.86 12.74
C VAL A 125 -5.17 5.83 11.83
N HIS A 126 -5.96 6.57 11.05
CA HIS A 126 -5.50 7.52 10.05
C HIS A 126 -5.94 8.93 10.41
N GLU A 127 -5.03 9.89 10.29
CA GLU A 127 -5.32 11.32 10.38
C GLU A 127 -6.10 11.78 9.13
N PRO A 128 -6.79 12.93 9.18
CA PRO A 128 -7.49 13.47 8.01
C PRO A 128 -6.59 13.63 6.77
N ASP A 129 -5.33 14.03 6.97
CA ASP A 129 -4.37 14.20 5.88
C ASP A 129 -3.98 12.85 5.25
N ASP A 130 -3.81 11.79 6.06
CA ASP A 130 -3.60 10.43 5.57
C ASP A 130 -4.79 9.97 4.71
N VAL A 131 -6.03 10.21 5.15
CA VAL A 131 -7.23 9.81 4.41
C VAL A 131 -7.34 10.59 3.10
N ALA A 132 -6.98 11.87 3.09
CA ALA A 132 -6.92 12.66 1.86
C ALA A 132 -5.89 12.05 0.89
N GLU A 133 -4.68 11.76 1.36
CA GLU A 133 -3.62 11.15 0.55
C GLU A 133 -4.03 9.80 -0.03
N ILE A 134 -4.57 8.89 0.80
CA ILE A 134 -5.03 7.55 0.41
C ILE A 134 -6.10 7.62 -0.70
N THR A 135 -6.91 8.68 -0.72
CA THR A 135 -7.96 8.85 -1.74
C THR A 135 -7.51 9.59 -2.99
N GLU A 136 -6.34 10.24 -2.98
CA GLU A 136 -5.82 11.02 -4.11
C GLU A 136 -4.70 10.30 -4.87
N LEU A 137 -3.90 9.49 -4.17
CA LEU A 137 -2.78 8.76 -4.76
C LEU A 137 -3.21 7.41 -5.34
N ASP A 138 -2.28 6.77 -6.06
CA ASP A 138 -2.47 5.41 -6.54
C ASP A 138 -2.66 4.46 -5.34
N PHE A 139 -3.51 3.44 -5.51
CA PHE A 139 -3.79 2.47 -4.48
C PHE A 139 -2.50 1.83 -3.95
N ASP A 140 -2.30 1.90 -2.64
CA ASP A 140 -1.23 1.22 -1.93
C ASP A 140 -1.82 0.34 -0.83
N ILE A 141 -1.60 -0.97 -0.94
CA ILE A 141 -2.13 -1.94 0.02
C ILE A 141 -1.63 -1.69 1.45
N ARG A 142 -0.47 -1.04 1.61
CA ARG A 142 0.15 -0.74 2.92
C ARG A 142 -0.71 0.19 3.76
N ASP A 143 -1.55 1.01 3.14
CA ASP A 143 -2.51 1.85 3.85
C ASP A 143 -3.69 1.05 4.40
N HIS A 144 -3.93 -0.14 3.86
CA HIS A 144 -5.12 -0.91 4.10
C HIS A 144 -4.87 -2.19 4.90
N VAL A 145 -3.65 -2.68 4.98
CA VAL A 145 -3.33 -3.90 5.73
C VAL A 145 -2.26 -3.65 6.77
N ASN A 146 -2.29 -4.43 7.83
CA ASN A 146 -1.22 -4.49 8.81
C ASN A 146 -0.56 -5.86 8.73
N LEU A 147 0.77 -5.91 8.73
CA LEU A 147 1.52 -7.16 8.77
C LEU A 147 2.15 -7.31 10.16
N HIS A 148 1.91 -8.44 10.80
CA HIS A 148 2.45 -8.73 12.13
C HIS A 148 3.46 -9.87 12.02
N ALA A 149 4.69 -9.60 12.46
CA ALA A 149 5.71 -10.61 12.68
C ALA A 149 5.70 -11.03 14.15
N VAL A 150 5.43 -12.30 14.41
CA VAL A 150 5.40 -12.87 15.76
C VAL A 150 6.28 -14.11 15.84
N GLU A 151 6.86 -14.33 17.01
CA GLU A 151 7.48 -15.60 17.35
C GLU A 151 6.37 -16.65 17.51
N VAL A 152 6.46 -17.74 16.74
CA VAL A 152 5.46 -18.81 16.81
C VAL A 152 5.52 -19.55 18.14
N ILE A 153 6.72 -19.61 18.71
CA ILE A 153 7.01 -20.14 20.04
C ILE A 153 7.87 -19.08 20.72
N GLU A 154 7.45 -18.62 21.90
CA GLU A 154 8.12 -17.55 22.63
C GLU A 154 9.62 -17.88 22.86
N GLY A 155 10.49 -16.98 22.39
CA GLY A 155 11.95 -17.09 22.48
C GLY A 155 12.59 -17.98 21.41
N GLU A 156 11.85 -18.47 20.41
CA GLU A 156 12.38 -19.32 19.35
C GLU A 156 12.15 -18.75 17.95
N THR A 157 13.18 -18.89 17.11
CA THR A 157 12.99 -18.92 15.66
C THR A 157 12.47 -20.31 15.29
N PRO A 158 11.44 -20.41 14.44
CA PRO A 158 11.16 -19.42 13.39
C PRO A 158 9.95 -18.50 13.59
N LEU A 159 9.99 -17.37 12.89
CA LEU A 159 8.97 -16.32 12.88
C LEU A 159 7.79 -16.68 11.97
N TRP A 160 6.63 -16.12 12.31
CA TRP A 160 5.40 -16.14 11.54
C TRP A 160 4.97 -14.73 11.23
N VAL A 161 4.78 -14.46 9.94
CA VAL A 161 4.27 -13.17 9.47
C VAL A 161 2.86 -13.41 8.92
N HIS A 162 1.91 -12.57 9.33
CA HIS A 162 0.54 -12.63 8.82
C HIS A 162 -0.08 -11.25 8.66
N SER A 163 -1.07 -11.17 7.75
CA SER A 163 -1.80 -9.93 7.50
C SER A 163 -3.05 -9.80 8.36
N HIS A 164 -3.49 -8.57 8.52
CA HIS A 164 -4.83 -8.19 8.95
C HIS A 164 -5.37 -7.12 8.02
N GLY A 165 -6.64 -7.25 7.62
CA GLY A 165 -7.34 -6.24 6.83
C GLY A 165 -7.91 -6.75 5.52
N MET A 166 -7.54 -7.93 5.04
CA MET A 166 -7.98 -8.40 3.72
C MET A 166 -9.49 -8.62 3.60
N ALA A 167 -10.16 -8.81 4.74
CA ALA A 167 -11.60 -9.06 4.78
C ALA A 167 -12.46 -7.93 4.18
N LYS A 168 -12.00 -6.67 4.21
CA LYS A 168 -12.74 -5.56 3.56
C LYS A 168 -12.67 -5.59 2.03
N PHE A 169 -11.76 -6.38 1.47
CA PHE A 169 -11.69 -6.68 0.04
C PHE A 169 -12.37 -8.02 -0.30
N GLY A 170 -13.05 -8.65 0.66
CA GLY A 170 -13.67 -9.97 0.46
C GLY A 170 -12.67 -11.12 0.34
N ALA A 171 -11.39 -10.87 0.66
CA ALA A 171 -10.34 -11.86 0.66
C ALA A 171 -10.01 -12.33 2.08
N ARG A 172 -9.34 -13.48 2.16
CA ARG A 172 -8.77 -14.02 3.38
C ARG A 172 -7.42 -13.37 3.65
N ASP A 173 -7.10 -13.18 4.92
CA ASP A 173 -5.76 -12.73 5.32
C ASP A 173 -4.70 -13.79 4.97
N LEU A 174 -3.46 -13.35 4.82
CA LEU A 174 -2.34 -14.18 4.41
C LEU A 174 -1.45 -14.53 5.60
N GLU A 175 -0.78 -15.68 5.51
CA GLU A 175 0.25 -16.05 6.46
C GLU A 175 1.42 -16.81 5.82
N ILE A 176 2.59 -16.65 6.40
CA ILE A 176 3.82 -17.34 6.02
C ILE A 176 4.60 -17.73 7.28
N PHE A 177 5.15 -18.93 7.29
CA PHE A 177 5.80 -19.53 8.45
C PHE A 177 7.28 -19.78 8.20
N HIS A 178 7.97 -20.19 9.27
CA HIS A 178 9.32 -20.74 9.19
C HIS A 178 10.36 -19.71 8.69
N LEU A 179 10.16 -18.43 9.04
CA LEU A 179 11.02 -17.33 8.65
C LEU A 179 12.16 -17.09 9.65
N GLY A 180 13.34 -16.70 9.16
CA GLY A 180 14.37 -16.09 9.97
C GLY A 180 14.22 -14.57 10.04
N GLU A 181 14.92 -13.88 10.93
CA GLU A 181 14.89 -12.41 11.02
C GLU A 181 15.24 -11.72 9.68
N GLN A 182 16.24 -12.26 8.97
CA GLN A 182 16.66 -11.79 7.65
C GLN A 182 15.59 -11.93 6.55
N ASP A 183 14.51 -12.66 6.82
CA ASP A 183 13.40 -12.90 5.90
C ASP A 183 12.19 -11.99 6.16
N LEU A 184 12.19 -11.18 7.22
CA LEU A 184 11.04 -10.35 7.59
C LEU A 184 10.69 -9.33 6.50
N LEU A 185 11.61 -8.42 6.16
CA LEU A 185 11.36 -7.41 5.12
C LEU A 185 11.04 -8.05 3.75
N PRO A 186 11.76 -9.09 3.28
CA PRO A 186 11.38 -9.86 2.09
C PRO A 186 9.97 -10.44 2.14
N ALA A 187 9.58 -11.02 3.28
CA ALA A 187 8.25 -11.60 3.47
C ALA A 187 7.18 -10.52 3.47
N GLU A 188 7.41 -9.38 4.10
CA GLU A 188 6.49 -8.25 4.13
C GLU A 188 6.25 -7.68 2.72
N ALA A 189 7.31 -7.44 1.96
CA ALA A 189 7.20 -6.97 0.57
C ALA A 189 6.42 -7.97 -0.30
N PHE A 190 6.75 -9.26 -0.19
CA PHE A 190 6.04 -10.32 -0.92
C PHE A 190 4.56 -10.42 -0.51
N LEU A 191 4.25 -10.34 0.78
CA LEU A 191 2.87 -10.37 1.28
C LEU A 191 2.09 -9.14 0.85
N HIS A 192 2.69 -7.95 0.81
CA HIS A 192 2.04 -6.76 0.26
C HIS A 192 1.72 -6.93 -1.23
N GLU A 193 2.66 -7.43 -2.04
CA GLU A 193 2.37 -7.75 -3.46
C GLU A 193 1.17 -8.70 -3.58
N LEU A 194 1.15 -9.77 -2.79
CA LEU A 194 0.09 -10.78 -2.85
C LEU A 194 -1.26 -10.28 -2.30
N CYS A 195 -1.24 -9.47 -1.24
CA CYS A 195 -2.43 -8.78 -0.72
C CYS A 195 -2.99 -7.81 -1.77
N THR A 196 -2.13 -7.12 -2.51
CA THR A 196 -2.54 -6.25 -3.62
C THR A 196 -3.29 -7.06 -4.68
N ASP A 197 -2.68 -8.16 -5.16
CA ASP A 197 -3.32 -9.03 -6.16
C ASP A 197 -4.69 -9.54 -5.68
N LEU A 198 -4.78 -9.98 -4.41
CA LEU A 198 -6.04 -10.42 -3.81
C LEU A 198 -7.07 -9.31 -3.71
N ALA A 199 -6.68 -8.09 -3.33
CA ALA A 199 -7.56 -6.94 -3.22
C ALA A 199 -8.20 -6.57 -4.58
N PHE A 200 -7.46 -6.74 -5.67
CA PHE A 200 -7.95 -6.52 -7.03
C PHE A 200 -8.63 -7.76 -7.66
N GLY A 201 -8.79 -8.86 -6.92
CA GLY A 201 -9.39 -10.10 -7.43
C GLY A 201 -8.52 -10.84 -8.45
N GLN A 202 -7.22 -10.53 -8.49
CA GLN A 202 -6.20 -11.14 -9.35
C GLN A 202 -5.35 -12.19 -8.63
N GLY A 203 -5.65 -12.43 -7.35
CA GLY A 203 -4.92 -13.38 -6.53
C GLY A 203 -4.95 -14.81 -7.08
N PRO A 204 -3.95 -15.62 -6.71
CA PRO A 204 -3.78 -16.96 -7.25
C PRO A 204 -4.90 -17.91 -6.79
N PRO A 205 -5.37 -18.82 -7.66
CA PRO A 205 -6.32 -19.85 -7.25
C PRO A 205 -5.72 -20.77 -6.17
N LEU A 206 -6.57 -21.23 -5.24
CA LEU A 206 -6.12 -22.14 -4.19
C LEU A 206 -5.52 -23.42 -4.78
N ARG A 207 -4.45 -23.90 -4.14
CA ARG A 207 -3.74 -25.15 -4.49
C ARG A 207 -3.22 -25.18 -5.93
N THR A 208 -3.01 -24.00 -6.52
CA THR A 208 -2.47 -23.87 -7.88
C THR A 208 -1.09 -23.22 -7.80
N GLN A 209 -0.12 -23.84 -8.45
CA GLN A 209 1.23 -23.30 -8.54
C GLN A 209 1.24 -22.02 -9.38
N MET A 210 1.79 -20.96 -8.81
CA MET A 210 1.92 -19.64 -9.42
C MET A 210 3.35 -19.14 -9.21
N GLY A 211 3.81 -18.26 -10.12
CA GLY A 211 5.10 -17.58 -9.98
C GLY A 211 4.93 -16.22 -9.30
N THR A 212 5.89 -15.78 -8.51
CA THR A 212 6.01 -14.38 -8.09
C THR A 212 6.32 -13.49 -9.30
N SER A 213 6.33 -12.17 -9.09
CA SER A 213 6.86 -11.17 -10.03
C SER A 213 8.28 -11.51 -10.53
N GLU A 214 9.07 -12.20 -9.69
CA GLU A 214 10.44 -12.67 -9.94
C GLU A 214 10.51 -14.15 -10.38
N GLY A 215 9.37 -14.75 -10.73
CA GLY A 215 9.27 -16.12 -11.27
C GLY A 215 9.44 -17.26 -10.26
N GLN A 216 9.48 -16.98 -8.95
CA GLN A 216 9.61 -18.03 -7.93
C GLN A 216 8.27 -18.73 -7.69
N PRO A 217 8.22 -20.07 -7.68
CA PRO A 217 6.95 -20.77 -7.61
C PRO A 217 6.45 -20.92 -6.16
N PHE A 218 5.15 -20.68 -5.94
CA PHE A 218 4.46 -20.88 -4.67
C PHE A 218 3.01 -21.36 -4.88
N MET A 219 2.31 -21.69 -3.80
CA MET A 219 0.87 -21.96 -3.77
C MET A 219 0.22 -21.32 -2.54
N LEU A 220 -1.07 -20.99 -2.65
CA LEU A 220 -1.92 -20.68 -1.50
C LEU A 220 -2.75 -21.88 -1.10
N VAL A 221 -2.73 -22.23 0.19
CA VAL A 221 -3.57 -23.28 0.77
C VAL A 221 -4.34 -22.74 1.98
N PRO A 222 -5.54 -23.25 2.29
CA PRO A 222 -6.24 -22.89 3.53
C PRO A 222 -5.39 -23.18 4.77
N SER A 223 -5.47 -22.31 5.78
CA SER A 223 -4.65 -22.43 7.00
C SER A 223 -4.92 -23.67 7.83
N ASP A 224 -6.13 -24.20 7.84
CA ASP A 224 -6.49 -25.46 8.49
C ASP A 224 -5.74 -26.66 7.87
N GLU A 225 -5.57 -26.66 6.55
CA GLU A 225 -4.77 -27.65 5.83
C GLU A 225 -3.27 -27.46 6.10
N ALA A 226 -2.79 -26.22 6.05
CA ALA A 226 -1.38 -25.90 6.18
C ALA A 226 -0.86 -26.16 7.60
N ARG A 227 -1.54 -25.62 8.62
CA ARG A 227 -1.14 -25.71 10.04
C ARG A 227 -1.11 -27.16 10.54
N THR A 228 -1.96 -28.05 9.99
CA THR A 228 -1.91 -29.49 10.30
C THR A 228 -0.58 -30.15 9.90
N ASN A 229 0.08 -29.62 8.87
CA ASN A 229 1.35 -30.12 8.36
C ASN A 229 2.55 -29.29 8.84
N LEU A 230 2.32 -28.30 9.70
CA LEU A 230 3.37 -27.42 10.22
C LEU A 230 4.17 -28.16 11.29
N LEU A 231 5.41 -28.49 10.95
CA LEU A 231 6.29 -29.22 11.85
C LEU A 231 6.80 -28.32 12.97
N GLY A 232 6.75 -28.82 14.20
CA GLY A 232 7.37 -28.19 15.38
C GLY A 232 6.52 -27.11 16.06
N VAL A 233 5.32 -26.83 15.56
CA VAL A 233 4.44 -25.79 16.11
C VAL A 233 3.14 -26.44 16.60
N PRO A 234 2.75 -26.28 17.87
CA PRO A 234 1.50 -26.83 18.37
C PRO A 234 0.31 -25.93 17.95
N LEU A 235 -0.86 -26.53 17.70
CA LEU A 235 -2.01 -25.80 17.15
C LEU A 235 -2.60 -24.75 18.11
N ASP A 236 -2.38 -24.89 19.40
CA ASP A 236 -2.76 -23.94 20.44
C ASP A 236 -1.97 -22.62 20.37
N ALA A 237 -0.80 -22.61 19.72
CA ALA A 237 -0.05 -21.38 19.43
C ALA A 237 -0.82 -20.40 18.53
N PHE A 238 -1.93 -20.84 17.92
CA PHE A 238 -2.78 -20.03 17.04
C PHE A 238 -4.11 -19.60 17.68
N GLU A 239 -4.28 -19.76 19.00
CA GLU A 239 -5.47 -19.26 19.71
C GLU A 239 -5.65 -17.75 19.48
N GLY A 240 -6.88 -17.31 19.22
CA GLY A 240 -7.17 -15.94 18.79
C GLY A 240 -6.92 -15.64 17.31
N HIS A 241 -6.24 -16.54 16.59
CA HIS A 241 -6.03 -16.49 15.14
C HIS A 241 -6.76 -17.64 14.44
N GLU A 242 -7.97 -17.94 14.92
CA GLU A 242 -8.89 -18.93 14.33
C GLU A 242 -9.47 -18.46 12.98
N GLY A 243 -9.10 -17.24 12.55
CA GLY A 243 -9.49 -16.66 11.27
C GLY A 243 -9.16 -17.53 10.06
N LEU A 244 -9.89 -17.30 8.98
CA LEU A 244 -9.66 -17.97 7.70
C LEU A 244 -8.46 -17.31 7.02
N TYR A 245 -7.25 -17.80 7.30
CA TYR A 245 -6.03 -17.40 6.58
C TYR A 245 -5.82 -18.25 5.32
N LEU A 246 -5.03 -17.72 4.40
CA LEU A 246 -4.38 -18.48 3.34
C LEU A 246 -2.88 -18.53 3.61
N THR A 247 -2.35 -19.74 3.72
CA THR A 247 -0.94 -19.97 3.96
C THR A 247 -0.19 -20.05 2.64
N VAL A 248 0.92 -19.31 2.56
CA VAL A 248 1.90 -19.41 1.48
C VAL A 248 2.76 -20.65 1.72
N VAL A 249 2.81 -21.54 0.74
CA VAL A 249 3.65 -22.75 0.76
C VAL A 249 4.41 -22.93 -0.56
N SER A 250 5.48 -23.74 -0.52
CA SER A 250 6.16 -24.18 -1.74
C SER A 250 5.22 -25.01 -2.63
N PRO A 251 5.56 -25.24 -3.92
CA PRO A 251 4.77 -26.10 -4.80
C PRO A 251 4.60 -27.56 -4.33
N GLN A 252 5.43 -27.99 -3.37
CA GLN A 252 5.32 -29.31 -2.74
C GLN A 252 4.53 -29.27 -1.41
N GLY A 253 3.90 -28.14 -1.08
CA GLY A 253 3.17 -27.94 0.17
C GLY A 253 4.05 -27.77 1.40
N ARG A 254 5.32 -27.37 1.24
CA ARG A 254 6.25 -27.18 2.37
C ARG A 254 6.26 -25.73 2.84
N HIS A 255 6.44 -25.53 4.13
CA HIS A 255 6.50 -24.20 4.76
C HIS A 255 7.86 -23.50 4.65
N ASN A 256 8.91 -24.17 4.18
CA ASN A 256 10.20 -23.52 3.94
C ASN A 256 10.13 -22.65 2.68
N THR A 257 9.96 -21.36 2.87
CA THR A 257 9.81 -20.34 1.83
C THR A 257 11.09 -19.52 1.61
N ALA A 258 12.24 -19.90 2.18
CA ALA A 258 13.48 -19.14 2.02
C ALA A 258 13.91 -18.98 0.54
N GLU A 259 13.71 -20.01 -0.29
CA GLU A 259 13.98 -19.92 -1.74
C GLU A 259 12.97 -19.02 -2.47
N LEU A 260 11.71 -18.99 -2.01
CA LEU A 260 10.67 -18.10 -2.53
C LEU A 260 11.04 -16.63 -2.28
N LEU A 261 11.56 -16.33 -1.08
CA LEU A 261 11.93 -14.98 -0.66
C LEU A 261 13.31 -14.53 -1.16
N ARG A 262 14.11 -15.42 -1.77
CA ARG A 262 15.47 -15.09 -2.20
C ARG A 262 15.55 -13.87 -3.12
N PRO A 263 14.72 -13.70 -4.18
CA PRO A 263 14.78 -12.50 -5.02
C PRO A 263 14.37 -11.23 -4.27
N PHE A 264 13.44 -11.35 -3.32
CA PHE A 264 13.03 -10.22 -2.50
C PHE A 264 14.16 -9.77 -1.58
N ARG A 265 14.95 -10.68 -1.01
CA ARG A 265 16.16 -10.33 -0.24
C ARG A 265 17.13 -9.45 -1.03
N GLU A 266 17.29 -9.70 -2.33
CA GLU A 266 18.20 -8.92 -3.17
C GLU A 266 17.79 -7.45 -3.27
N ARG A 267 16.50 -7.12 -3.12
CA ARG A 267 15.98 -5.73 -3.09
C ARG A 267 16.42 -4.95 -1.85
N PHE A 268 16.70 -5.64 -0.75
CA PHE A 268 17.13 -5.04 0.52
C PHE A 268 18.65 -5.02 0.70
N LEU A 269 19.39 -5.64 -0.23
CA LEU A 269 20.84 -5.54 -0.21
C LEU A 269 21.25 -4.14 -0.65
N GLN A 270 22.01 -3.46 0.20
CA GLN A 270 22.57 -2.16 -0.13
C GLN A 270 23.39 -2.27 -1.43
N GLU A 271 23.09 -1.41 -2.40
CA GLU A 271 23.86 -1.35 -3.63
C GLU A 271 25.33 -1.00 -3.29
N PRO A 272 26.31 -1.70 -3.88
CA PRO A 272 27.71 -1.37 -3.67
C PRO A 272 27.99 0.08 -4.08
N THR A 273 28.65 0.86 -3.22
CA THR A 273 28.92 2.29 -3.46
C THR A 273 29.63 2.54 -4.79
N GLU A 274 30.55 1.66 -5.19
CA GLU A 274 31.24 1.74 -6.48
C GLU A 274 30.28 1.61 -7.66
N ARG A 275 29.27 0.74 -7.55
CA ARG A 275 28.23 0.56 -8.57
C ARG A 275 27.35 1.79 -8.66
N THR A 276 26.87 2.31 -7.53
CA THR A 276 26.04 3.52 -7.49
C THR A 276 26.80 4.73 -8.06
N ALA A 277 28.08 4.90 -7.72
CA ALA A 277 28.92 5.97 -8.27
C ALA A 277 29.11 5.83 -9.78
N SER A 278 29.39 4.61 -10.28
CA SER A 278 29.54 4.36 -11.71
C SER A 278 28.25 4.63 -12.49
N MET A 279 27.08 4.22 -11.95
CA MET A 279 25.78 4.47 -12.57
C MET A 279 25.48 5.98 -12.62
N HIS A 280 25.80 6.69 -11.53
CA HIS A 280 25.66 8.13 -11.47
C HIS A 280 26.53 8.84 -12.52
N GLU A 281 27.83 8.52 -12.60
CA GLU A 281 28.72 9.10 -13.62
C GLU A 281 28.22 8.84 -15.05
N GLU A 282 27.80 7.61 -15.33
CA GLU A 282 27.26 7.25 -16.65
C GLU A 282 25.99 8.04 -16.96
N SER A 283 25.05 8.10 -16.02
CA SER A 283 23.78 8.79 -16.16
C SER A 283 23.97 10.28 -16.37
N GLN A 284 24.85 10.92 -15.59
CA GLN A 284 25.20 12.34 -15.75
C GLN A 284 25.80 12.64 -17.13
N SER A 285 26.54 11.69 -17.72
CA SER A 285 27.07 11.84 -19.09
C SER A 285 25.99 11.77 -20.18
N LEU A 286 24.89 11.06 -19.93
CA LEU A 286 23.78 10.85 -20.85
C LEU A 286 22.64 11.86 -20.63
N LEU A 287 22.56 12.46 -19.45
CA LEU A 287 21.51 13.38 -19.00
C LEU A 287 21.22 14.52 -19.99
N PRO A 288 22.22 15.20 -20.59
CA PRO A 288 21.95 16.28 -21.55
C PRO A 288 21.18 15.81 -22.78
N ALA A 289 21.51 14.62 -23.31
CA ALA A 289 20.81 14.04 -24.46
C ALA A 289 19.40 13.56 -24.08
N PHE A 290 19.27 12.95 -22.90
CA PHE A 290 17.99 12.52 -22.34
C PHE A 290 17.03 13.70 -22.17
N LYS A 291 17.48 14.78 -21.52
CA LYS A 291 16.73 16.03 -21.35
C LYS A 291 16.36 16.68 -22.68
N ALA A 292 17.31 16.77 -23.62
CA ALA A 292 17.05 17.33 -24.95
C ALA A 292 15.96 16.55 -25.70
N ARG A 293 15.90 15.22 -25.53
CA ARG A 293 14.86 14.39 -26.11
C ARG A 293 13.52 14.56 -25.39
N PHE A 294 13.52 14.60 -24.05
CA PHE A 294 12.32 14.86 -23.25
C PHE A 294 11.64 16.18 -23.61
N LEU A 295 12.41 17.26 -23.79
CA LEU A 295 11.88 18.58 -24.18
C LEU A 295 11.30 18.59 -25.62
N ARG A 296 11.68 17.62 -26.45
CA ARG A 296 11.16 17.42 -27.82
C ARG A 296 10.10 16.33 -27.91
N ARG A 297 9.64 15.75 -26.78
CA ARG A 297 8.73 14.59 -26.76
C ARG A 297 7.44 14.77 -27.57
N GLY A 298 6.91 15.99 -27.65
CA GLY A 298 5.72 16.30 -28.46
C GLY A 298 5.92 16.22 -29.98
N LEU A 299 7.15 16.04 -30.45
CA LEU A 299 7.52 15.95 -31.88
C LEU A 299 8.05 14.55 -32.26
N MET A 300 8.07 13.61 -31.32
CA MET A 300 8.74 12.31 -31.43
C MET A 300 7.77 11.17 -31.13
N GLU A 301 8.25 9.93 -31.26
CA GLU A 301 7.52 8.74 -30.80
C GLU A 301 7.20 8.84 -29.29
N PRO A 302 6.02 8.36 -28.85
CA PRO A 302 5.63 8.42 -27.45
C PRO A 302 6.54 7.49 -26.62
N LEU A 303 7.30 8.10 -25.70
CA LEU A 303 8.15 7.42 -24.73
C LEU A 303 7.82 7.93 -23.34
N THR A 304 7.88 7.03 -22.37
CA THR A 304 7.89 7.37 -20.95
C THR A 304 9.32 7.57 -20.51
N PHE A 305 9.61 8.70 -19.88
CA PHE A 305 10.95 9.06 -19.42
C PHE A 305 11.04 8.79 -17.92
N LEU A 306 11.98 7.94 -17.52
CA LEU A 306 12.18 7.56 -16.14
C LEU A 306 13.59 7.98 -15.68
N VAL A 307 13.67 8.55 -14.49
CA VAL A 307 14.95 8.81 -13.82
C VAL A 307 14.92 8.16 -12.45
N ARG A 308 16.09 7.74 -11.95
CA ARG A 308 16.26 7.24 -10.60
C ARG A 308 17.03 8.26 -9.77
N ALA A 309 16.60 8.47 -8.54
CA ALA A 309 17.17 9.46 -7.63
C ALA A 309 17.13 8.97 -6.17
N PRO A 310 18.03 9.50 -5.32
CA PRO A 310 18.05 9.23 -3.89
C PRO A 310 16.91 9.95 -3.17
N PHE A 311 16.23 9.24 -2.27
CA PHE A 311 15.23 9.77 -1.33
C PHE A 311 15.63 9.40 0.09
N GLU A 312 15.62 10.38 0.98
CA GLU A 312 15.89 10.15 2.40
C GLU A 312 14.73 9.39 3.01
N THR A 313 15.01 8.19 3.49
CA THR A 313 14.09 7.46 4.35
C THR A 313 14.51 7.79 5.76
N HIS A 314 13.59 8.31 6.58
CA HIS A 314 13.84 8.56 7.99
C HIS A 314 13.25 7.44 8.88
N PRO A 315 13.64 6.15 8.73
CA PRO A 315 13.23 5.16 9.71
C PRO A 315 14.00 5.46 11.01
N ASP A 316 13.28 5.92 12.03
CA ASP A 316 13.74 6.02 13.42
C ASP A 316 15.13 6.69 13.64
N GLY A 317 15.46 7.70 12.83
CA GLY A 317 16.64 8.56 13.05
C GLY A 317 17.96 8.07 12.42
N GLY A 318 17.93 7.13 11.49
CA GLY A 318 19.09 6.80 10.63
C GLY A 318 19.09 7.57 9.31
N ASP A 319 20.28 7.90 8.80
CA ASP A 319 20.47 8.39 7.42
C ASP A 319 20.41 7.19 6.46
N ALA A 320 19.20 6.73 6.15
CA ALA A 320 18.98 5.70 5.12
C ALA A 320 18.48 6.38 3.85
N THR A 321 19.05 6.04 2.71
CA THR A 321 18.64 6.57 1.41
C THR A 321 18.19 5.44 0.52
N GLU A 322 17.00 5.57 -0.06
CA GLU A 322 16.50 4.64 -1.07
C GLU A 322 16.58 5.27 -2.46
N GLN A 323 16.83 4.43 -3.47
CA GLN A 323 17.02 4.86 -4.84
C GLN A 323 15.77 4.51 -5.64
N LEU A 324 14.86 5.49 -5.81
CA LEU A 324 13.53 5.28 -6.38
C LEU A 324 13.43 5.79 -7.81
N TRP A 325 12.57 5.16 -8.60
CA TRP A 325 12.28 5.57 -9.97
C TRP A 325 11.11 6.54 -10.01
N LEU A 326 11.25 7.63 -10.78
CA LEU A 326 10.16 8.56 -11.07
C LEU A 326 9.96 8.73 -12.58
N GLU A 327 8.70 8.81 -12.98
CA GLU A 327 8.27 9.26 -14.29
C GLU A 327 8.42 10.78 -14.36
N VAL A 328 9.15 11.26 -15.36
CA VAL A 328 9.40 12.69 -15.54
C VAL A 328 8.19 13.38 -16.18
N LEU A 329 7.58 14.31 -15.45
CA LEU A 329 6.40 15.06 -15.89
C LEU A 329 6.79 16.42 -16.48
N SER A 330 7.66 17.15 -15.78
CA SER A 330 8.30 18.39 -16.26
C SER A 330 9.77 18.45 -15.87
N TRP A 331 10.51 19.30 -16.57
CA TRP A 331 11.94 19.46 -16.36
C TRP A 331 12.30 20.90 -16.63
N ASP A 332 12.50 21.66 -15.56
CA ASP A 332 12.73 23.09 -15.59
C ASP A 332 14.07 23.41 -14.92
N ASP A 333 14.91 24.18 -15.62
CA ASP A 333 16.27 24.49 -15.20
C ASP A 333 17.06 23.25 -14.75
N ALA A 334 17.36 23.10 -13.46
CA ALA A 334 18.10 21.98 -12.88
C ALA A 334 17.22 21.09 -11.97
N THR A 335 15.89 21.22 -12.09
CA THR A 335 14.92 20.48 -11.29
C THR A 335 14.03 19.61 -12.16
N ILE A 336 13.83 18.38 -11.73
CA ILE A 336 12.96 17.40 -12.36
C ILE A 336 11.71 17.28 -11.47
N VAL A 337 10.54 17.54 -12.05
CA VAL A 337 9.27 17.24 -11.40
C VAL A 337 8.74 15.95 -11.97
N GLY A 338 8.45 14.99 -11.11
CA GLY A 338 8.01 13.68 -11.53
C GLY A 338 7.01 13.04 -10.59
N ARG A 339 6.65 11.81 -10.94
CA ARG A 339 5.77 10.96 -10.17
C ARG A 339 6.47 9.64 -9.88
N LEU A 340 6.55 9.24 -8.62
CA LEU A 340 7.16 7.98 -8.23
C LEU A 340 6.47 6.78 -8.90
N VAL A 341 7.26 5.87 -9.48
CA VAL A 341 6.78 4.65 -10.16
C VAL A 341 6.74 3.48 -9.18
N ASP A 342 7.64 3.50 -8.21
CA ASP A 342 7.75 2.61 -7.05
C ASP A 342 7.70 3.42 -5.75
N GLY A 343 7.24 2.80 -4.67
CA GLY A 343 7.32 3.38 -3.33
C GLY A 343 8.59 2.93 -2.62
N ALA A 344 9.09 3.74 -1.69
CA ALA A 344 10.14 3.32 -0.77
C ALA A 344 9.69 2.13 0.06
N VAL A 345 10.64 1.28 0.41
CA VAL A 345 10.36 0.05 1.13
C VAL A 345 10.39 0.25 2.65
N HIS A 346 11.25 1.16 3.15
CA HIS A 346 11.44 1.41 4.58
C HIS A 346 10.64 2.61 5.10
N THR A 347 9.90 3.31 4.25
CA THR A 347 9.03 4.43 4.66
C THR A 347 7.76 4.47 3.82
N THR A 348 6.70 4.97 4.43
CA THR A 348 5.43 5.28 3.77
C THR A 348 5.39 6.71 3.24
N GLU A 349 6.44 7.51 3.46
CA GLU A 349 6.54 8.89 2.95
C GLU A 349 6.66 8.91 1.41
N TRP A 350 7.50 8.04 0.85
CA TRP A 350 7.70 7.95 -0.60
C TRP A 350 6.80 6.87 -1.19
N ARG A 351 5.60 7.28 -1.63
CA ARG A 351 4.62 6.37 -2.20
C ARG A 351 4.66 6.37 -3.71
N LYS A 352 4.29 5.24 -4.31
CA LYS A 352 3.99 5.19 -5.74
C LYS A 352 2.89 6.21 -6.05
N GLY A 353 3.08 6.98 -7.12
CA GLY A 353 2.14 8.02 -7.51
C GLY A 353 2.38 9.38 -6.83
N ALA A 354 3.24 9.47 -5.82
CA ALA A 354 3.56 10.74 -5.17
C ALA A 354 4.28 11.70 -6.14
N HIS A 355 3.92 12.98 -6.08
CA HIS A 355 4.61 14.04 -6.82
C HIS A 355 5.89 14.42 -6.09
N VAL A 356 7.00 14.40 -6.80
CA VAL A 356 8.33 14.64 -6.23
C VAL A 356 9.11 15.62 -7.09
N GLU A 357 9.98 16.38 -6.42
CA GLU A 357 10.95 17.25 -7.06
C GLU A 357 12.35 16.76 -6.71
N VAL A 358 13.17 16.50 -7.74
CA VAL A 358 14.55 16.06 -7.55
C VAL A 358 15.53 16.94 -8.34
N PRO A 359 16.69 17.28 -7.77
CA PRO A 359 17.75 17.94 -8.53
C PRO A 359 18.27 17.06 -9.66
N GLU A 360 18.56 17.64 -10.83
CA GLU A 360 19.14 16.90 -11.96
C GLU A 360 20.52 16.31 -11.61
N ALA A 361 21.21 16.96 -10.67
CA ALA A 361 22.51 16.54 -10.15
C ALA A 361 22.44 15.27 -9.29
N ASP A 362 21.26 14.86 -8.83
CA ASP A 362 21.09 13.69 -7.96
C ASP A 362 20.68 12.45 -8.76
N VAL A 363 20.38 12.60 -10.06
CA VAL A 363 20.00 11.48 -10.93
C VAL A 363 21.13 10.46 -11.02
N ASN A 364 20.83 9.21 -10.66
CA ASN A 364 21.80 8.11 -10.65
C ASN A 364 21.54 7.02 -11.71
N ALA A 365 20.34 6.95 -12.28
CA ALA A 365 20.01 6.06 -13.41
C ALA A 365 18.98 6.69 -14.35
N LEU A 366 18.99 6.26 -15.61
CA LEU A 366 18.06 6.71 -16.66
C LEU A 366 17.40 5.49 -17.30
N ALA A 367 16.09 5.57 -17.57
CA ALA A 367 15.39 4.57 -18.34
C ALA A 367 14.37 5.22 -19.28
N LEU A 368 14.07 4.53 -20.37
CA LEU A 368 13.01 4.89 -21.31
C LEU A 368 12.08 3.69 -21.45
N SER A 369 10.78 3.93 -21.45
CA SER A 369 9.80 2.90 -21.75
C SER A 369 9.03 3.23 -23.01
N ARG A 370 8.74 2.20 -23.81
CA ARG A 370 7.94 2.28 -25.05
C ARG A 370 6.82 1.25 -24.96
N GLU A 371 5.58 1.72 -25.09
CA GLU A 371 4.38 0.85 -25.06
C GLU A 371 4.33 -0.09 -23.84
N GLY A 372 4.74 0.42 -22.66
CA GLY A 372 4.77 -0.36 -21.42
C GLY A 372 5.97 -1.30 -21.25
N ARG A 373 6.89 -1.36 -22.23
CA ARG A 373 8.17 -2.09 -22.11
C ARG A 373 9.31 -1.13 -21.82
N THR A 374 10.04 -1.35 -20.73
CA THR A 374 11.33 -0.70 -20.47
C THR A 374 12.35 -1.12 -21.51
N LEU A 375 13.02 -0.15 -22.14
CA LEU A 375 14.10 -0.40 -23.08
C LEU A 375 15.35 -0.90 -22.33
N GLU A 376 16.10 -1.81 -22.95
CA GLU A 376 17.37 -2.28 -22.40
C GLU A 376 18.42 -1.16 -22.41
N ASP A 377 19.41 -1.22 -21.50
CA ASP A 377 20.44 -0.18 -21.35
C ASP A 377 21.14 0.18 -22.67
N GLU A 378 21.45 -0.82 -23.50
CA GLU A 378 22.11 -0.61 -24.79
C GLU A 378 21.19 0.07 -25.82
N GLU A 379 19.87 -0.22 -25.77
CA GLU A 379 18.86 0.47 -26.59
C GLU A 379 18.77 1.94 -26.19
N VAL A 380 18.72 2.22 -24.88
CA VAL A 380 18.70 3.58 -24.32
C VAL A 380 19.97 4.34 -24.74
N ARG A 381 21.16 3.76 -24.53
CA ARG A 381 22.43 4.38 -24.92
C ARG A 381 22.46 4.71 -26.41
N THR A 382 22.12 3.76 -27.27
CA THR A 382 22.14 3.94 -28.72
C THR A 382 21.22 5.09 -29.13
N LEU A 383 20.01 5.12 -28.56
CA LEU A 383 19.00 6.14 -28.83
C LEU A 383 19.45 7.53 -28.35
N LEU A 384 20.05 7.64 -27.17
CA LEU A 384 20.54 8.91 -26.64
C LEU A 384 21.83 9.39 -27.33
N GLN A 385 22.71 8.47 -27.74
CA GLN A 385 23.93 8.81 -28.48
C GLN A 385 23.62 9.31 -29.90
N ALA A 386 22.58 8.77 -30.55
CA ALA A 386 22.12 9.26 -31.85
C ALA A 386 21.57 10.71 -31.81
N GLU A 387 21.22 11.21 -30.63
CA GLU A 387 20.72 12.57 -30.40
C GLU A 387 21.82 13.60 -30.09
N ARG A 388 23.08 13.17 -29.91
CA ARG A 388 24.18 14.09 -29.67
C ARG A 388 24.49 14.87 -30.96
N PRO A 389 24.55 16.21 -30.94
CA PRO A 389 25.01 16.97 -32.10
C PRO A 389 26.46 16.57 -32.42
N SER A 390 26.72 16.27 -33.70
CA SER A 390 28.03 15.93 -34.25
C SER A 390 29.04 17.05 -34.12
#